data_AF-A0A3D2WB07-F1
#
_entry.id   AF-A0A3D2WB07-F1
#
_cell.length_a   1.000
_cell.length_b   1.000
_cell.length_c   1.000
_cell.angle_alpha   90.00
_cell.angle_beta   90.00
_cell.angle_gamma   90.00
#
_symmetry.space_group_name_H-M   'P 1'
#
loop_
_entity.id
_entity.type
_entity.pdbx_description
1 polymer ?
#
loop_
_entity_poly.entity_id
_entity_poly.type
_entity_poly.pdbx_seq_one_letter_code
_entity_poly.pdbx_strand_id
1 'polypeptide(L)'
;MAEYYLPRLGGVEHLIDDLAHTLADRRHEVRILTMTPESTSEQGARVPSVPTLQAENFQAVRIPSLRVPMVGVPISPLLPKRLREALIEWSPDVVHVHASIASAGALAGGWAAHSLGLPLVVTFHSTLGGHEWVYKLSNALTRWGSWPQVVAGVSPTVADGVSKVLGRPTTVLANGVDIGWWSEGCSVSAPARNCIDLVTVQRLKNRKRGSVLLEVVAAAQKNVPDGHTFRVTFAGDGPRRSSLERK
;
A
#
# COMPACT_ATOMS: atom_id res chain seq x y z
N MET A 1 -2.45 -8.79 8.99
CA MET A 1 -1.96 -7.70 9.86
C MET A 1 -1.45 -6.57 9.00
N ALA A 2 -2.00 -5.38 9.22
CA ALA A 2 -1.77 -4.19 8.41
C ALA A 2 -1.59 -2.98 9.32
N GLU A 3 -0.41 -2.35 9.31
CA GLU A 3 -0.16 -1.15 10.13
C GLU A 3 -1.14 -0.02 9.78
N TYR A 4 -1.42 0.14 8.48
CA TYR A 4 -2.43 1.03 7.96
C TYR A 4 -3.51 0.26 7.19
N TYR A 5 -4.76 0.66 7.36
CA TYR A 5 -5.92 0.08 6.69
C TYR A 5 -7.04 1.11 6.60
N LEU A 6 -8.11 0.85 5.84
CA LEU A 6 -9.29 1.70 5.78
C LEU A 6 -9.81 2.04 7.19
N PRO A 7 -10.41 3.21 7.40
CA PRO A 7 -10.77 4.28 6.44
C PRO A 7 -9.62 5.11 5.84
N ARG A 8 -8.37 4.94 6.31
CA ARG A 8 -7.22 5.66 5.76
C ARG A 8 -7.03 5.28 4.29
N LEU A 9 -6.95 6.28 3.42
CA LEU A 9 -6.74 6.04 2.00
C LEU A 9 -5.27 5.86 1.64
N GLY A 10 -5.00 4.75 0.97
CA GLY A 10 -3.75 4.52 0.25
C GLY A 10 -3.83 3.26 -0.60
N GLY A 11 -2.81 3.06 -1.44
CA GLY A 11 -2.80 1.95 -2.39
C GLY A 11 -2.59 0.59 -1.72
N VAL A 12 -1.91 0.56 -0.56
CA VAL A 12 -1.74 -0.68 0.21
C VAL A 12 -3.02 -0.99 0.96
N GLU A 13 -3.67 0.03 1.50
CA GLU A 13 -4.93 -0.09 2.21
C GLU A 13 -6.04 -0.67 1.32
N HIS A 14 -6.19 -0.18 0.07
CA HIS A 14 -7.11 -0.78 -0.91
C HIS A 14 -6.70 -2.20 -1.32
N LEU A 15 -5.42 -2.45 -1.56
CA LEU A 15 -4.98 -3.80 -1.90
C LEU A 15 -5.34 -4.82 -0.80
N ILE A 16 -5.17 -4.43 0.46
CA ILE A 16 -5.49 -5.30 1.60
C ILE A 16 -7.00 -5.53 1.69
N ASP A 17 -7.77 -4.48 1.40
CA ASP A 17 -9.23 -4.54 1.35
C ASP A 17 -9.73 -5.48 0.23
N ASP A 18 -9.24 -5.29 -1.00
CA ASP A 18 -9.57 -6.11 -2.16
C ASP A 18 -9.16 -7.57 -1.92
N LEU A 19 -7.99 -7.79 -1.33
CA LEU A 19 -7.52 -9.13 -0.95
C LEU A 19 -8.43 -9.78 0.10
N ALA A 20 -8.88 -9.02 1.10
CA ALA A 20 -9.76 -9.54 2.14
C ALA A 20 -11.13 -9.95 1.55
N HIS A 21 -11.73 -9.12 0.70
CA HIS A 21 -12.95 -9.48 -0.03
C HIS A 21 -12.73 -10.74 -0.89
N THR A 22 -11.67 -10.74 -1.69
CA THR A 22 -11.30 -11.84 -2.60
C THR A 22 -11.11 -13.18 -1.87
N LEU A 23 -10.59 -13.15 -0.65
CA LEU A 23 -10.42 -14.34 0.21
C LEU A 23 -11.75 -14.74 0.88
N ALA A 24 -12.51 -13.77 1.37
CA ALA A 24 -13.82 -14.00 1.99
C ALA A 24 -14.81 -14.61 0.98
N ASP A 25 -14.84 -14.12 -0.26
CA ASP A 25 -15.67 -14.67 -1.35
C ASP A 25 -15.25 -16.10 -1.73
N ARG A 26 -13.98 -16.45 -1.49
CA ARG A 26 -13.47 -17.83 -1.58
C ARG A 26 -13.70 -18.66 -0.31
N ARG A 27 -14.54 -18.16 0.61
CA ARG A 27 -14.95 -18.80 1.86
C ARG A 27 -13.82 -18.97 2.89
N HIS A 28 -12.81 -18.11 2.84
CA HIS A 28 -11.84 -18.02 3.93
C HIS A 28 -12.34 -17.05 5.00
N GLU A 29 -12.13 -17.40 6.27
CA GLU A 29 -12.35 -16.45 7.36
C GLU A 29 -11.19 -15.45 7.40
N VAL A 30 -11.51 -14.15 7.27
CA VAL A 30 -10.51 -13.09 7.21
C VAL A 30 -10.69 -12.14 8.40
N ARG A 31 -9.57 -11.84 9.06
CA ARG A 31 -9.51 -10.81 10.10
C ARG A 31 -8.33 -9.87 9.88
N ILE A 32 -8.62 -8.58 9.76
CA ILE A 32 -7.62 -7.54 9.55
C ILE A 32 -7.28 -6.93 10.91
N LEU A 33 -6.12 -7.28 11.46
CA LEU A 33 -5.56 -6.59 12.63
C LEU A 33 -4.85 -5.32 12.18
N THR A 34 -5.31 -4.15 12.64
CA THR A 34 -4.75 -2.86 12.23
C THR A 34 -4.67 -1.83 13.36
N MET A 35 -3.73 -0.90 13.25
CA MET A 35 -3.56 0.21 14.19
C MET A 35 -4.28 1.48 13.71
N THR A 36 -4.90 1.46 12.53
CA THR A 36 -5.66 2.61 12.02
C THR A 36 -6.97 2.74 12.80
N PRO A 37 -7.22 3.90 13.44
CA PRO A 37 -8.49 4.14 14.13
C PRO A 37 -9.66 4.09 13.17
N GLU A 38 -10.82 3.70 13.69
CA GLU A 38 -12.07 3.64 12.92
C GLU A 38 -12.60 5.02 12.57
N SER A 39 -12.42 6.00 13.46
CA SER A 39 -12.87 7.38 13.23
C SER A 39 -11.94 8.15 12.28
N THR A 40 -12.53 8.84 11.30
CA THR A 40 -11.85 9.79 10.41
C THR A 40 -11.37 11.04 11.13
N SER A 41 -12.13 11.53 12.11
CA SER A 41 -11.72 12.67 12.93
C SER A 41 -10.50 12.32 13.77
N GLU A 42 -10.44 11.08 14.25
CA GLU A 42 -9.29 10.62 15.00
C GLU A 42 -8.06 10.56 14.11
N GLN A 43 -8.11 10.10 12.86
CA GLN A 43 -6.93 9.99 11.96
C GLN A 43 -6.19 11.32 11.71
N GLY A 44 -6.86 12.45 11.89
CA GLY A 44 -6.32 13.79 11.72
C GLY A 44 -6.64 14.40 10.35
N ALA A 45 -6.92 15.70 10.33
CA ALA A 45 -7.51 16.41 9.19
C ALA A 45 -6.70 16.37 7.86
N ARG A 46 -5.45 15.92 7.88
CA ARG A 46 -4.58 15.85 6.68
C ARG A 46 -4.43 14.44 6.11
N VAL A 47 -5.10 13.44 6.67
CA VAL A 47 -5.10 12.07 6.17
C VAL A 47 -6.35 11.86 5.31
N PRO A 48 -6.20 11.68 3.98
CA PRO A 48 -7.33 11.36 3.13
C PRO A 48 -7.98 10.08 3.65
N SER A 49 -9.29 10.13 3.88
CA SER A 49 -10.06 9.04 4.47
C SER A 49 -11.39 8.89 3.76
N VAL A 50 -11.93 7.67 3.69
CA VAL A 50 -13.27 7.39 3.18
C VAL A 50 -14.13 6.75 4.27
N PRO A 51 -15.46 6.98 4.27
CA PRO A 51 -16.36 6.18 5.10
C PRO A 51 -16.11 4.70 4.81
N THR A 52 -15.76 3.94 5.84
CA THR A 52 -15.65 2.48 5.70
C THR A 52 -17.06 1.92 5.81
N LEU A 53 -17.56 1.31 4.75
CA LEU A 53 -18.69 0.41 4.88
C LEU A 53 -18.15 -0.83 5.58
N GLN A 54 -18.83 -1.25 6.65
CA GLN A 54 -18.46 -2.46 7.36
C GLN A 54 -18.64 -3.61 6.39
N ALA A 55 -17.56 -4.31 6.05
CA ALA A 55 -17.66 -5.48 5.19
C ALA A 55 -18.48 -6.55 5.93
N GLU A 56 -19.51 -7.09 5.29
CA GLU A 56 -20.36 -8.13 5.89
C GLU A 56 -19.59 -9.46 6.05
N ASN A 57 -18.57 -9.68 5.22
CA ASN A 57 -17.93 -10.99 5.04
C ASN A 57 -16.55 -11.12 5.74
N PHE A 58 -16.01 -10.06 6.36
CA PHE A 58 -14.78 -10.14 7.16
C PHE A 58 -14.70 -9.03 8.22
N GLN A 59 -13.83 -9.20 9.22
CA GLN A 59 -13.73 -8.26 10.34
C GLN A 59 -12.41 -7.48 10.34
N ALA A 60 -12.48 -6.17 10.56
CA ALA A 60 -11.32 -5.36 10.89
C ALA A 60 -11.25 -5.10 12.41
N VAL A 61 -10.22 -5.62 13.07
CA VAL A 61 -9.97 -5.42 14.51
C VAL A 61 -8.96 -4.32 14.71
N ARG A 62 -9.37 -3.28 15.44
CA ARG A 62 -8.55 -2.10 15.73
C ARG A 62 -7.72 -2.33 16.99
N ILE A 63 -6.41 -2.36 16.84
CA ILE A 63 -5.45 -2.53 17.94
C ILE A 63 -5.05 -1.14 18.46
N PRO A 64 -5.35 -0.82 19.73
CA PRO A 64 -5.05 0.49 20.31
C PRO A 64 -3.56 0.82 20.23
N SER A 65 -3.26 2.03 19.75
CA SER A 65 -1.90 2.54 19.61
C SER A 65 -1.81 4.02 20.01
N LEU A 66 -0.65 4.45 20.53
CA LEU A 66 -0.38 5.87 20.78
C LEU A 66 0.16 6.47 19.48
N ARG A 67 -0.23 7.70 19.15
CA ARG A 67 0.29 8.37 17.95
C ARG A 67 1.34 9.39 18.34
N VAL A 68 2.45 9.38 17.60
CA VAL A 68 3.42 10.48 17.67
C VAL A 68 2.88 11.63 16.81
N PRO A 69 2.55 12.81 17.39
CA PRO A 69 1.84 13.90 16.71
C PRO A 69 2.52 14.42 15.43
N MET A 70 3.85 14.27 15.33
CA MET A 70 4.64 14.83 14.23
C MET A 70 4.86 13.88 13.05
N VAL A 71 4.77 12.56 13.26
CA VAL A 71 5.11 11.54 12.25
C VAL A 71 3.90 10.69 11.85
N GLY A 72 2.84 10.68 12.66
CA GLY A 72 1.63 9.88 12.40
C GLY A 72 1.86 8.37 12.42
N VAL A 73 3.03 7.94 12.92
CA VAL A 73 3.35 6.52 13.12
C VAL A 73 2.70 6.08 14.42
N PRO A 74 1.88 5.01 14.39
CA PRO A 74 1.30 4.47 15.60
C PRO A 74 2.37 3.65 16.32
N ILE A 75 2.74 4.06 17.54
CA ILE A 75 3.73 3.36 18.36
C ILE A 75 3.03 2.93 19.64
N SER A 76 3.14 1.65 20.00
CA SER A 76 2.71 1.20 21.32
C SER A 76 3.66 0.13 21.83
N PRO A 77 4.28 0.31 23.01
CA PRO A 77 5.08 -0.75 23.63
C PRO A 77 4.28 -2.03 23.87
N LEU A 78 2.96 -1.90 24.05
CA LEU A 78 2.05 -3.03 24.26
C LEU A 78 1.59 -3.70 22.96
N LEU A 79 2.00 -3.17 21.79
CA LEU A 79 1.57 -3.69 20.49
C LEU A 79 1.87 -5.17 20.28
N PRO A 80 3.10 -5.67 20.55
CA PRO A 80 3.39 -7.09 20.36
C PRO A 80 2.52 -7.99 21.25
N LYS A 81 2.29 -7.57 22.51
CA LYS A 81 1.42 -8.28 23.45
C LYS A 81 -0.03 -8.33 22.95
N ARG A 82 -0.61 -7.19 22.56
CA ARG A 82 -1.99 -7.11 22.06
C ARG A 82 -2.19 -7.89 20.76
N LEU A 83 -1.22 -7.85 19.86
CA LEU A 83 -1.27 -8.64 18.62
C LEU A 83 -1.21 -10.14 18.94
N ARG A 84 -0.35 -10.55 19.88
CA ARG A 84 -0.30 -11.94 20.34
C ARG A 84 -1.61 -12.39 20.98
N GLU A 85 -2.21 -11.57 21.85
CA GLU A 85 -3.52 -11.86 22.47
C GLU A 85 -4.62 -12.01 21.41
N ALA A 86 -4.70 -11.09 20.44
CA ALA A 86 -5.66 -11.17 19.36
C ALA A 86 -5.47 -12.42 18.47
N LEU A 87 -4.23 -12.86 18.26
CA LEU A 87 -3.94 -14.09 17.52
C LEU A 87 -4.28 -15.35 18.32
N ILE A 88 -4.12 -15.33 19.66
CA ILE A 88 -4.56 -16.45 20.53
C ILE A 88 -6.08 -16.55 20.52
N GLU A 89 -6.77 -15.43 20.70
CA GLU A 89 -8.24 -15.39 20.73
C GLU A 89 -8.86 -15.89 19.42
N TRP A 90 -8.29 -15.48 18.28
CA TRP A 90 -8.81 -15.88 16.97
C TRP A 90 -8.29 -17.24 16.49
N SER A 91 -7.07 -17.62 16.87
CA SER A 91 -6.40 -18.87 16.46
C SER A 91 -6.38 -19.13 14.94
N PRO A 92 -5.79 -18.25 14.12
CA PRO A 92 -5.77 -18.43 12.67
C PRO A 92 -4.79 -19.49 12.17
N ASP A 93 -5.09 -20.08 11.01
CA ASP A 93 -4.20 -21.01 10.32
C ASP A 93 -2.96 -20.32 9.72
N VAL A 94 -3.05 -19.03 9.39
CA VAL A 94 -1.97 -18.26 8.77
C VAL A 94 -2.04 -16.80 9.16
N VAL A 95 -0.87 -16.18 9.36
CA VAL A 95 -0.74 -14.74 9.56
C VAL A 95 -0.04 -14.12 8.36
N HIS A 96 -0.75 -13.23 7.66
CA HIS A 96 -0.18 -12.42 6.58
C HIS A 96 0.11 -11.01 7.08
N VAL A 97 1.38 -10.62 7.09
CA VAL A 97 1.87 -9.30 7.51
C VAL A 97 2.22 -8.45 6.29
N HIS A 98 1.71 -7.22 6.25
CA HIS A 98 2.07 -6.24 5.23
C HIS A 98 3.06 -5.22 5.78
N ALA A 99 4.29 -5.27 5.28
CA ALA A 99 5.39 -4.41 5.68
C ALA A 99 5.55 -3.22 4.74
N SER A 100 5.77 -2.03 5.33
CA SER A 100 6.16 -0.80 4.64
C SER A 100 7.40 -0.20 5.29
N ILE A 101 7.82 1.01 4.86
CA ILE A 101 9.02 1.68 5.36
C ILE A 101 8.96 1.84 6.89
N ALA A 102 9.94 1.23 7.57
CA ALA A 102 10.09 1.28 9.03
C ALA A 102 8.82 0.87 9.80
N SER A 103 8.10 -0.15 9.30
CA SER A 103 6.85 -0.63 9.91
C SER A 103 7.10 -1.39 11.21
N ALA A 104 7.02 -0.68 12.34
CA ALA A 104 7.09 -1.27 13.67
C ALA A 104 5.91 -2.23 13.89
N GLY A 105 4.74 -1.91 13.31
CA GLY A 105 3.60 -2.79 13.31
C GLY A 105 3.90 -4.14 12.65
N ALA A 106 4.47 -4.15 11.45
CA ALA A 106 4.79 -5.39 10.75
C ALA A 106 5.75 -6.28 11.54
N LEU A 107 6.77 -5.68 12.16
CA LEU A 107 7.72 -6.40 13.01
C LEU A 107 7.04 -7.01 14.24
N ALA A 108 6.16 -6.25 14.91
CA ALA A 108 5.40 -6.74 16.07
C ALA A 108 4.42 -7.87 15.69
N GLY A 109 3.73 -7.74 14.55
CA GLY A 109 2.82 -8.76 14.04
C GLY A 109 3.53 -10.04 13.62
N GLY A 110 4.67 -9.91 12.94
CA GLY A 110 5.52 -11.05 12.58
C GLY A 110 6.08 -11.75 13.83
N TRP A 111 6.54 -10.98 14.82
CA TRP A 111 6.98 -11.54 16.09
C TRP A 111 5.86 -12.29 16.81
N ALA A 112 4.65 -11.72 16.86
CA ALA A 112 3.50 -12.34 17.52
C ALA A 112 3.17 -13.69 16.87
N ALA A 113 3.08 -13.74 15.53
CA ALA A 113 2.87 -14.99 14.80
C ALA A 113 3.99 -16.02 15.03
N HIS A 114 5.25 -15.59 14.88
CA HIS A 114 6.42 -16.45 15.10
C HIS A 114 6.45 -17.01 16.52
N SER A 115 6.18 -16.19 17.53
CA SER A 115 6.17 -16.57 18.95
C SER A 115 5.07 -17.56 19.31
N LEU A 116 4.07 -17.72 18.45
CA LEU A 116 2.98 -18.69 18.58
C LEU A 116 3.19 -19.93 17.67
N GLY A 117 4.27 -19.96 16.87
CA GLY A 117 4.51 -21.03 15.91
C GLY A 117 3.55 -21.02 14.71
N LEU A 118 2.86 -19.90 14.47
CA LEU A 118 1.89 -19.80 13.38
C LEU A 118 2.60 -19.63 12.02
N PRO A 119 2.09 -20.24 10.94
CA PRO A 119 2.54 -19.96 9.58
C PRO A 119 2.52 -18.47 9.26
N LEU A 120 3.65 -17.94 8.77
CA LEU A 120 3.86 -16.51 8.57
C LEU A 120 4.20 -16.19 7.11
N VAL A 121 3.44 -15.26 6.53
CA VAL A 121 3.72 -14.64 5.24
C VAL A 121 3.98 -13.15 5.45
N VAL A 122 5.05 -12.61 4.87
CA VAL A 122 5.38 -11.18 4.96
C VAL A 122 5.53 -10.59 3.58
N THR A 123 4.72 -9.58 3.25
CA THR A 123 4.78 -8.86 1.97
C THR A 123 5.29 -7.44 2.15
N PHE A 124 6.37 -7.08 1.47
CA PHE A 124 6.95 -5.74 1.46
C PHE A 124 6.39 -4.91 0.31
N HIS A 125 5.82 -3.75 0.66
CA HIS A 125 5.12 -2.85 -0.28
C HIS A 125 5.94 -1.63 -0.72
N SER A 126 7.07 -1.38 -0.07
CA SER A 126 7.90 -0.21 -0.32
C SER A 126 9.30 -0.61 -0.75
N THR A 127 9.83 0.09 -1.74
CA THR A 127 11.25 0.01 -2.08
C THR A 127 12.09 0.40 -0.88
N LEU A 128 13.06 -0.44 -0.51
CA LEU A 128 13.98 -0.14 0.59
C LEU A 128 14.80 1.10 0.26
N GLY A 129 15.34 1.20 -0.96
CA GLY A 129 16.12 2.35 -1.43
C GLY A 129 17.19 2.75 -0.41
N GLY A 130 17.32 4.05 -0.14
CA GLY A 130 18.26 4.57 0.87
C GLY A 130 17.98 4.16 2.32
N HIS A 131 16.90 3.42 2.60
CA HIS A 131 16.52 2.96 3.94
C HIS A 131 16.90 1.49 4.20
N GLU A 132 17.64 0.83 3.31
CA GLU A 132 18.08 -0.57 3.48
C GLU A 132 18.75 -0.83 4.84
N TRP A 133 19.56 0.13 5.31
CA TRP A 133 20.25 0.04 6.60
C TRP A 133 19.29 -0.11 7.79
N VAL A 134 18.10 0.49 7.73
CA VAL A 134 17.08 0.39 8.79
C VAL A 134 16.62 -1.06 8.94
N TYR A 135 16.42 -1.74 7.82
CA TYR A 135 15.99 -3.14 7.80
C TYR A 135 17.12 -4.09 8.19
N LYS A 136 18.37 -3.79 7.81
CA LYS A 136 19.53 -4.55 8.29
C LYS A 136 19.70 -4.42 9.80
N LEU A 137 19.59 -3.21 10.33
CA LEU A 137 19.67 -2.96 11.76
C LEU A 137 18.53 -3.64 12.52
N SER A 138 17.29 -3.53 12.02
CA SER A 138 16.15 -4.20 12.66
C SER A 138 16.30 -5.73 12.63
N ASN A 139 16.83 -6.29 11.54
CA ASN A 139 17.14 -7.72 11.45
C ASN A 139 18.26 -8.13 12.41
N ALA A 140 19.32 -7.33 12.54
CA ALA A 140 20.40 -7.60 13.49
C ALA A 140 19.89 -7.61 14.94
N LEU A 141 18.98 -6.71 15.29
CA LEU A 141 18.44 -6.57 16.65
C LEU A 141 17.39 -7.63 17.00
N THR A 142 16.53 -8.01 16.05
CA THR A 142 15.36 -8.87 16.33
C THR A 142 15.40 -10.24 15.67
N ARG A 143 16.37 -10.45 14.77
CA ARG A 143 16.59 -11.68 14.01
C ARG A 143 15.38 -12.12 13.19
N TRP A 144 14.53 -11.18 12.78
CA TRP A 144 13.29 -11.45 12.04
C TRP A 144 13.51 -12.18 10.71
N GLY A 145 14.70 -12.04 10.12
CA GLY A 145 15.07 -12.76 8.91
C GLY A 145 15.26 -14.26 9.08
N SER A 146 15.47 -14.73 10.32
CA SER A 146 15.59 -16.16 10.66
C SER A 146 14.28 -16.83 11.05
N TRP A 147 13.17 -16.08 11.13
CA TRP A 147 11.87 -16.67 11.41
C TRP A 147 11.43 -17.59 10.26
N PRO A 148 10.74 -18.71 10.54
CA PRO A 148 10.15 -19.56 9.52
C PRO A 148 8.99 -18.81 8.85
N GLN A 149 9.28 -18.19 7.70
CA GLN A 149 8.33 -17.32 7.01
C GLN A 149 8.55 -17.31 5.49
N VAL A 150 7.46 -17.13 4.76
CA VAL A 150 7.47 -16.76 3.34
C VAL A 150 7.61 -15.25 3.24
N VAL A 151 8.60 -14.77 2.48
CA VAL A 151 8.81 -13.33 2.27
C VAL A 151 8.63 -13.01 0.81
N ALA A 152 7.83 -11.98 0.54
CA ALA A 152 7.58 -11.49 -0.80
C ALA A 152 7.78 -9.96 -0.91
N GLY A 153 8.23 -9.51 -2.07
CA GLY A 153 8.19 -8.11 -2.48
C GLY A 153 7.15 -7.92 -3.59
N VAL A 154 6.48 -6.77 -3.61
CA VAL A 154 5.45 -6.47 -4.63
C VAL A 154 5.98 -6.23 -6.05
N SER A 155 7.30 -6.18 -6.20
CA SER A 155 7.98 -6.06 -7.48
C SER A 155 9.39 -6.67 -7.40
N PRO A 156 10.04 -6.95 -8.54
CA PRO A 156 11.43 -7.42 -8.55
C PRO A 156 12.36 -6.50 -7.75
N THR A 157 12.21 -5.18 -7.91
CA THR A 157 13.02 -4.19 -7.17
C THR A 157 12.85 -4.30 -5.66
N VAL A 158 11.63 -4.55 -5.17
CA VAL A 158 11.38 -4.70 -3.73
C VAL A 158 11.90 -6.05 -3.23
N ALA A 159 11.62 -7.13 -3.97
CA ALA A 159 12.10 -8.48 -3.63
C ALA A 159 13.63 -8.54 -3.59
N ASP A 160 14.33 -7.93 -4.54
CA ASP A 160 15.79 -7.83 -4.54
C ASP A 160 16.32 -7.09 -3.31
N GLY A 161 15.68 -5.98 -2.96
CA GLY A 161 16.03 -5.21 -1.76
C GLY A 161 15.91 -6.05 -0.50
N VAL A 162 14.80 -6.76 -0.32
CA VAL A 162 14.58 -7.60 0.86
C VAL A 162 15.50 -8.83 0.86
N SER A 163 15.76 -9.43 -0.31
CA SER A 163 16.68 -10.56 -0.45
C SER A 163 18.09 -10.21 0.04
N LYS A 164 18.56 -8.98 -0.25
CA LYS A 164 19.85 -8.47 0.25
C LYS A 164 19.89 -8.32 1.77
N VAL A 165 18.77 -7.93 2.40
CA VAL A 165 18.68 -7.83 3.87
C VAL A 165 18.68 -9.21 4.51
N LEU A 166 18.02 -10.18 3.88
CA LEU A 166 17.88 -11.54 4.41
C LEU A 166 19.04 -12.48 4.09
N GLY A 167 19.85 -12.15 3.08
CA GLY A 167 20.89 -13.06 2.57
C GLY A 167 20.33 -14.31 1.89
N ARG A 168 19.07 -14.29 1.46
CA ARG A 168 18.40 -15.40 0.74
C ARG A 168 17.40 -14.88 -0.28
N PRO A 169 17.09 -15.64 -1.35
CA PRO A 169 16.07 -15.27 -2.31
C PRO A 169 14.69 -15.07 -1.67
N THR A 170 13.92 -14.14 -2.21
CA THR A 170 12.51 -13.89 -1.88
C THR A 170 11.64 -13.95 -3.13
N THR A 171 10.32 -14.07 -2.95
CA THR A 171 9.39 -14.20 -4.08
C THR A 171 8.84 -12.84 -4.50
N VAL A 172 8.48 -12.69 -5.78
CA VAL A 172 7.68 -11.55 -6.22
C VAL A 172 6.20 -11.90 -6.12
N LEU A 173 5.46 -11.15 -5.30
CA LEU A 173 4.00 -11.24 -5.21
C LEU A 173 3.41 -9.91 -5.68
N ALA A 174 3.14 -9.80 -6.98
CA ALA A 174 2.59 -8.59 -7.56
C ALA A 174 1.19 -8.28 -7.02
N ASN A 175 0.85 -6.99 -7.00
CA ASN A 175 -0.49 -6.55 -6.64
C ASN A 175 -1.51 -7.04 -7.67
N GLY A 176 -2.66 -7.52 -7.19
CA GLY A 176 -3.78 -7.89 -8.04
C GLY A 176 -4.55 -6.68 -8.57
N VAL A 177 -5.32 -6.91 -9.63
CA VAL A 177 -6.29 -5.97 -10.19
C VAL A 177 -7.54 -6.74 -10.61
N ASP A 178 -8.72 -6.20 -10.32
CA ASP A 178 -9.99 -6.81 -10.74
C ASP A 178 -10.22 -6.60 -12.24
N ILE A 179 -9.86 -7.61 -13.04
CA ILE A 179 -10.01 -7.55 -14.48
C ILE A 179 -11.49 -7.42 -14.89
N GLY A 180 -12.42 -8.01 -14.14
CA GLY A 180 -13.85 -7.93 -14.42
C GLY A 180 -14.32 -6.49 -14.35
N TRP A 181 -14.09 -5.85 -13.21
CA TRP A 181 -14.42 -4.44 -13.00
C TRP A 181 -13.76 -3.51 -14.02
N TRP A 182 -12.48 -3.74 -14.36
CA TRP A 182 -11.77 -2.93 -15.37
C TRP A 182 -12.24 -3.20 -16.81
N SER A 183 -12.76 -4.39 -17.09
CA SER A 183 -13.26 -4.78 -18.42
C SER A 183 -14.68 -4.27 -18.70
N GLU A 184 -15.47 -4.04 -17.65
CA GLU A 184 -16.82 -3.45 -17.73
C GLU A 184 -16.84 -1.97 -18.17
N GLY A 185 -15.67 -1.39 -18.41
CA GLY A 185 -15.49 0.03 -18.71
C GLY A 185 -16.49 0.60 -19.72
N CYS A 186 -16.87 1.86 -19.51
CA CYS A 186 -17.76 2.56 -20.42
C CYS A 186 -17.12 2.74 -21.81
N SER A 187 -17.96 2.70 -22.85
CA SER A 187 -17.58 3.18 -24.19
C SER A 187 -17.04 4.60 -24.09
N VAL A 188 -15.75 4.77 -24.34
CA VAL A 188 -15.11 6.09 -24.46
C VAL A 188 -15.19 6.53 -25.91
N SER A 189 -15.66 7.75 -26.15
CA SER A 189 -15.64 8.33 -27.49
C SER A 189 -14.22 8.30 -28.06
N ALA A 190 -14.07 7.80 -29.28
CA ALA A 190 -12.78 7.82 -29.96
C ALA A 190 -12.28 9.27 -30.05
N PRO A 191 -10.97 9.52 -29.79
CA PRO A 191 -10.38 10.83 -30.03
C PRO A 191 -10.61 11.28 -31.47
N ALA A 192 -10.65 12.60 -31.69
CA ALA A 192 -10.65 13.12 -33.06
C ALA A 192 -9.41 12.60 -33.81
N ARG A 193 -9.53 12.34 -35.13
CA ARG A 193 -8.44 11.74 -35.93
C ARG A 193 -7.09 12.46 -35.81
N ASN A 194 -7.11 13.77 -35.58
CA ASN A 194 -5.92 14.60 -35.46
C ASN A 194 -5.63 15.00 -34.00
N CYS A 195 -6.14 14.27 -33.02
CA CYS A 195 -5.95 14.54 -31.60
C CYS A 195 -5.44 13.29 -30.87
N ILE A 196 -4.33 13.44 -30.17
CA ILE A 196 -3.79 12.40 -29.31
C ILE A 196 -4.20 12.72 -27.86
N ASP A 197 -5.12 11.92 -27.33
CA ASP A 197 -5.60 12.02 -25.96
C ASP A 197 -4.66 11.25 -25.01
N LEU A 198 -3.99 11.99 -24.13
CA LEU A 198 -3.09 11.48 -23.10
C LEU A 198 -3.76 11.59 -21.73
N VAL A 199 -4.12 10.45 -21.14
CA VAL A 199 -4.76 10.41 -19.82
C VAL A 199 -3.77 9.96 -18.76
N THR A 200 -3.70 10.68 -17.64
CA THR A 200 -2.89 10.29 -16.49
C THR A 200 -3.72 10.33 -15.20
N VAL A 201 -3.74 9.19 -14.49
CA VAL A 201 -4.41 9.06 -13.20
C VAL A 201 -3.34 9.03 -12.10
N GLN A 202 -3.22 10.11 -11.32
CA GLN A 202 -2.20 10.20 -10.27
C GLN A 202 -2.48 11.29 -9.24
N ARG A 203 -2.00 11.07 -8.01
CA ARG A 203 -1.86 12.14 -7.01
C ARG A 203 -0.89 13.20 -7.52
N LEU A 204 -1.27 14.47 -7.45
CA LEU A 204 -0.48 15.60 -7.94
C LEU A 204 0.61 16.00 -6.92
N LYS A 205 1.68 15.20 -6.88
CA LYS A 205 2.88 15.41 -6.03
C LYS A 205 4.16 15.44 -6.89
N ASN A 206 5.23 16.06 -6.38
CA ASN A 206 6.51 16.15 -7.09
C ASN A 206 7.05 14.79 -7.56
N ARG A 207 6.97 13.77 -6.69
CA ARG A 207 7.42 12.40 -7.01
C ARG A 207 6.70 11.79 -8.22
N LYS A 208 5.49 12.27 -8.52
CA LYS A 208 4.65 11.82 -9.64
C LYS A 208 4.95 12.56 -10.95
N ARG A 209 5.84 13.57 -10.91
CA ARG A 209 6.46 14.21 -12.09
C ARG A 209 5.47 14.76 -13.13
N GLY A 210 4.27 15.17 -12.71
CA GLY A 210 3.27 15.75 -13.62
C GLY A 210 3.77 16.95 -14.42
N SER A 211 4.63 17.80 -13.83
CA SER A 211 5.22 18.95 -14.54
C SER A 211 6.17 18.53 -15.66
N VAL A 212 6.89 17.42 -15.49
CA VAL A 212 7.79 16.87 -16.51
C VAL A 212 6.99 16.25 -17.65
N LEU A 213 5.85 15.61 -17.36
CA LEU A 213 4.94 15.12 -18.40
C LEU A 213 4.48 16.27 -19.32
N LEU A 214 4.07 17.41 -18.75
CA LEU A 214 3.67 18.58 -19.54
C LEU A 214 4.82 19.13 -20.40
N GLU A 215 6.05 19.15 -19.86
CA GLU A 215 7.25 19.56 -20.61
C GLU A 215 7.53 18.62 -21.79
N VAL A 216 7.40 17.31 -21.57
CA VAL A 216 7.57 16.30 -22.63
C VAL A 216 6.50 16.45 -23.70
N VAL A 217 5.24 16.68 -23.33
CA VAL A 217 4.15 16.89 -24.31
C VAL A 217 4.36 18.17 -25.10
N ALA A 218 4.76 19.27 -24.45
CA ALA A 218 5.06 20.53 -25.13
C ALA A 218 6.25 20.40 -26.10
N ALA A 219 7.26 19.60 -25.75
CA ALA A 219 8.37 19.28 -26.65
C ALA A 219 7.92 18.37 -27.80
N ALA A 220 7.06 17.38 -27.53
CA ALA A 220 6.53 16.47 -28.53
C ALA A 220 5.68 17.22 -29.57
N GLN A 221 4.82 18.16 -29.14
CA GLN A 221 3.96 18.96 -30.01
C GLN A 221 4.73 19.71 -31.13
N LYS A 222 6.00 20.06 -30.90
CA LYS A 222 6.87 20.70 -31.91
C LYS A 222 7.28 19.77 -33.06
N ASN A 223 7.13 18.46 -32.88
CA ASN A 223 7.56 17.42 -33.82
C ASN A 223 6.38 16.67 -34.45
N VAL A 224 5.13 17.02 -34.11
CA VAL A 224 3.94 16.38 -34.68
C VAL A 224 3.52 17.14 -35.95
N PRO A 225 3.08 16.43 -37.02
CA PRO A 225 2.62 17.08 -38.24
C PRO A 225 1.55 18.15 -38.01
N ASP A 226 1.56 19.17 -38.87
CA ASP A 226 0.57 20.25 -38.84
C ASP A 226 -0.87 19.69 -38.82
N GLY A 227 -1.73 20.35 -38.05
CA GLY A 227 -3.12 19.94 -37.84
C GLY A 227 -3.33 18.87 -36.77
N HIS A 228 -2.27 18.31 -36.18
CA HIS A 228 -2.36 17.39 -35.04
C HIS A 228 -2.12 18.09 -33.70
N THR A 229 -2.86 17.65 -32.68
CA THR A 229 -2.82 18.23 -31.34
C THR A 229 -2.72 17.16 -30.27
N PHE A 230 -2.18 17.50 -29.11
CA PHE A 230 -2.31 16.72 -27.88
C PHE A 230 -3.40 17.29 -26.98
N ARG A 231 -4.16 16.41 -26.36
CA ARG A 231 -4.99 16.73 -25.19
C ARG A 231 -4.48 15.93 -24.01
N VAL A 232 -4.14 16.61 -22.91
CA VAL A 232 -3.66 15.93 -21.70
C VAL A 232 -4.69 16.06 -20.59
N THR A 233 -5.20 14.93 -20.11
CA THR A 233 -6.18 14.86 -19.01
C THR A 233 -5.50 14.34 -17.76
N PHE A 234 -5.46 15.17 -16.71
CA PHE A 234 -5.02 14.76 -15.37
C PHE A 234 -6.24 14.41 -14.52
N ALA A 235 -6.35 13.14 -14.11
CA ALA A 235 -7.31 12.68 -13.13
C ALA A 235 -6.60 12.49 -11.78
N GLY A 236 -6.93 13.33 -10.80
CA GLY A 236 -6.40 13.25 -9.45
C GLY A 236 -6.18 14.62 -8.84
N ASP A 237 -5.77 14.63 -7.57
CA ASP A 237 -5.58 15.86 -6.80
C ASP A 237 -4.27 15.83 -5.99
N GLY A 238 -3.84 16.99 -5.52
CA GLY A 238 -2.71 17.12 -4.63
C GLY A 238 -2.10 18.53 -4.60
N PRO A 239 -1.10 18.75 -3.73
CA PRO A 239 -0.52 20.08 -3.50
C PRO A 239 0.07 20.78 -4.73
N ARG A 240 0.34 20.02 -5.81
CA ARG A 240 0.87 20.56 -7.07
C ARG A 240 -0.20 20.96 -8.07
N ARG A 241 -1.49 20.77 -7.78
CA ARG A 241 -2.61 21.07 -8.70
C ARG A 241 -2.54 22.47 -9.28
N SER A 242 -2.56 23.50 -8.43
CA SER A 242 -2.51 24.90 -8.89
C SER A 242 -1.23 25.23 -9.67
N SER A 243 -0.12 24.54 -9.40
CA SER A 243 1.11 24.71 -10.17
C SER A 243 1.06 24.04 -11.54
N LEU A 244 0.26 22.99 -11.71
CA LEU A 244 0.07 22.31 -12.99
C LEU A 244 -0.97 23.03 -13.85
N GLU A 245 -2.03 23.57 -13.24
CA GLU A 245 -3.08 24.34 -13.95
C GLU A 245 -2.57 25.68 -14.51
N ARG A 246 -1.46 26.21 -13.99
CA ARG A 246 -0.80 27.42 -14.50
C ARG A 246 0.22 27.18 -15.61
N LYS A 247 0.52 25.92 -15.93
CA LYS A 247 1.43 25.54 -17.01
C LYS A 247 0.65 25.32 -18.30
#